data_AF-A0A229FQT5-F1
#
_entry.id   AF-A0A229FQT5-F1
#
_cell.length_a   1.000
_cell.length_b   1.000
_cell.length_c   1.000
_cell.angle_alpha   90.00
_cell.angle_beta   90.00
_cell.angle_gamma   90.00
#
_symmetry.space_group_name_H-M   'P 1'
#
loop_
_entity.id
_entity.type
_entity.pdbx_description
1 polymer ?
#
loop_
_entity_poly.entity_id
_entity_poly.type
_entity_poly.pdbx_seq_one_letter_code
_entity_poly.pdbx_strand_id
1 'polypeptide(L)'
;TDAVNVSQLSGSAAASKTEVEAGTNVAVTNNPGVNGQNVYTIDADGTTASAGSAAVTVTPGTKGADNLTDYAVDLSQASKDS
;
A
#
# COMPACT_ATOMS: atom_id res chain seq x y z
N THR A 1 -39.28 -2.36 -26.44
CA THR A 1 -38.15 -1.93 -25.60
C THR A 1 -38.00 -0.45 -25.77
N ASP A 2 -37.99 0.28 -24.65
CA ASP A 2 -37.90 1.74 -24.67
C ASP A 2 -36.46 2.19 -24.93
N ALA A 3 -36.30 3.33 -25.60
CA ALA A 3 -34.97 3.88 -25.89
C ALA A 3 -34.34 4.53 -24.65
N VAL A 4 -33.01 4.43 -24.53
CA VAL A 4 -32.21 5.06 -23.47
C VAL A 4 -31.81 6.49 -23.87
N ASN A 5 -31.96 7.45 -22.97
CA ASN A 5 -31.48 8.83 -23.17
C ASN A 5 -30.08 9.05 -22.54
N VAL A 6 -29.45 10.19 -22.85
CA VAL A 6 -28.06 10.48 -22.44
C VAL A 6 -27.89 10.56 -20.93
N SER A 7 -28.87 11.08 -20.19
CA SER A 7 -28.78 11.17 -18.72
C SER A 7 -28.89 9.80 -18.07
N GLN A 8 -29.74 8.91 -18.60
CA GLN A 8 -29.81 7.51 -18.18
C GLN A 8 -28.48 6.80 -18.43
N LEU A 9 -27.89 6.95 -19.63
CA LEU A 9 -26.60 6.35 -19.96
C LEU A 9 -25.47 6.87 -19.05
N SER A 10 -25.40 8.18 -18.85
CA SER A 10 -24.35 8.81 -18.02
C SER A 10 -24.47 8.43 -16.55
N GLY A 11 -25.71 8.36 -16.04
CA GLY A 11 -25.99 7.91 -14.68
C GLY A 11 -25.56 6.46 -14.45
N SER A 12 -25.93 5.55 -15.36
CA SER A 12 -25.49 4.15 -15.30
C SER A 12 -23.97 4.02 -15.42
N ALA A 13 -23.32 4.80 -16.28
CA ALA A 13 -21.87 4.79 -16.43
C ALA A 13 -21.14 5.29 -15.18
N ALA A 14 -21.63 6.35 -14.53
CA ALA A 14 -21.09 6.85 -13.28
C ALA A 14 -21.29 5.85 -12.14
N ALA A 15 -22.48 5.26 -12.00
CA ALA A 15 -22.79 4.25 -11.00
C ALA A 15 -22.00 2.94 -11.17
N SER A 16 -21.48 2.69 -12.38
CA SER A 16 -20.64 1.52 -12.67
C SER A 16 -19.16 1.73 -12.32
N LYS A 17 -18.74 2.95 -11.94
CA LYS A 17 -17.36 3.22 -11.55
C LYS A 17 -17.08 2.65 -10.17
N THR A 18 -15.88 2.10 -10.00
CA THR A 18 -15.35 1.68 -8.71
C THR A 18 -14.39 2.74 -8.17
N GLU A 19 -14.36 2.89 -6.86
CA GLU A 19 -13.47 3.81 -6.14
C GLU A 19 -12.44 3.00 -5.35
N VAL A 20 -11.21 3.52 -5.27
CA VAL A 20 -10.11 2.94 -4.50
C VAL A 20 -9.54 4.03 -3.61
N GLU A 21 -9.65 3.83 -2.30
CA GLU A 21 -9.19 4.76 -1.28
C GLU A 21 -8.00 4.17 -0.51
N ALA A 22 -7.05 5.03 -0.15
CA ALA A 22 -5.91 4.62 0.64
C ALA A 22 -6.32 4.31 2.09
N GLY A 23 -6.02 3.09 2.56
CA GLY A 23 -6.07 2.76 3.99
C GLY A 23 -4.82 3.24 4.74
N THR A 24 -4.68 2.87 6.01
CA THR A 24 -3.58 3.37 6.86
C THR A 24 -2.18 2.97 6.39
N ASN A 25 -2.02 1.79 5.79
CA ASN A 25 -0.71 1.19 5.49
C ASN A 25 -0.41 1.12 3.98
N VAL A 26 -1.19 1.84 3.16
CA VAL A 26 -1.02 1.83 1.70
C VAL A 26 -1.04 3.26 1.17
N ALA A 27 -0.24 3.51 0.15
CA ALA A 27 -0.37 4.69 -0.71
C ALA A 27 -1.09 4.28 -1.99
N VAL A 28 -2.07 5.09 -2.42
CA VAL A 28 -2.77 4.88 -3.69
C VAL A 28 -2.44 6.04 -4.62
N THR A 29 -1.98 5.70 -5.82
CA THR A 29 -1.79 6.67 -6.91
C THR A 29 -2.64 6.27 -8.10
N ASN A 30 -3.07 7.25 -8.90
CA ASN A 30 -3.88 7.02 -10.10
C ASN A 30 -3.21 7.65 -11.31
N ASN A 31 -3.24 6.94 -12.43
CA ASN A 31 -2.89 7.48 -13.74
C ASN A 31 -3.95 7.08 -14.79
N PRO A 32 -4.33 7.97 -15.73
CA PRO A 32 -5.20 7.60 -16.83
C PRO A 32 -4.58 6.50 -17.71
N GLY A 33 -5.35 5.44 -17.94
CA GLY A 33 -5.02 4.39 -18.89
C GLY A 33 -5.24 4.83 -20.34
N VAL A 34 -4.76 4.01 -21.27
CA VAL A 34 -4.82 4.29 -22.72
C VAL A 34 -6.24 4.48 -23.26
N ASN A 35 -7.26 3.97 -22.56
CA ASN A 35 -8.67 4.11 -22.93
C ASN A 35 -9.42 5.13 -22.04
N GLY A 36 -8.69 5.98 -21.30
CA GLY A 36 -9.27 7.00 -20.42
C GLY A 36 -9.87 6.47 -19.11
N GLN A 37 -9.68 5.20 -18.79
CA GLN A 37 -10.02 4.62 -17.48
C GLN A 37 -8.98 4.99 -16.43
N ASN A 38 -9.36 5.06 -15.15
CA ASN A 38 -8.38 5.19 -14.07
C ASN A 38 -7.61 3.87 -13.88
N VAL A 39 -6.29 3.96 -13.74
CA VAL A 39 -5.43 2.84 -13.35
C VAL A 39 -4.80 3.20 -12.00
N TYR A 40 -5.16 2.42 -10.98
CA TYR A 40 -4.65 2.64 -9.63
C TYR A 40 -3.44 1.75 -9.36
N THR A 41 -2.36 2.35 -8.87
CA THR A 41 -1.24 1.65 -8.25
C THR A 41 -1.41 1.73 -6.74
N ILE A 42 -1.33 0.57 -6.08
CA ILE A 42 -1.46 0.44 -4.63
C ILE A 42 -0.13 -0.07 -4.11
N ASP A 43 0.57 0.80 -3.41
CA ASP A 43 1.86 0.50 -2.78
C ASP A 43 1.64 0.28 -1.28
N ALA A 44 2.05 -0.88 -0.76
CA ALA A 44 1.99 -1.14 0.67
C ALA A 44 3.28 -0.66 1.36
N ASP A 45 3.15 0.02 2.49
CA ASP A 45 4.28 0.42 3.30
C ASP A 45 4.71 -0.71 4.25
N GLY A 46 6.03 -0.86 4.42
CA GLY A 46 6.62 -1.92 5.22
C GLY A 46 6.10 -1.98 6.67
N THR A 47 6.10 -3.21 7.21
CA THR A 47 5.75 -3.50 8.61
C THR A 47 6.75 -2.91 9.60
N THR A 48 6.39 -2.86 10.88
CA THR A 48 7.34 -2.54 11.96
C THR A 48 7.90 -3.81 12.61
N ALA A 49 9.11 -3.72 13.13
CA ALA A 49 9.71 -4.72 14.00
C ALA A 49 10.31 -4.02 15.22
N SER A 50 10.16 -4.60 16.40
CA SER A 50 10.66 -4.04 17.67
C SER A 50 11.25 -5.13 18.55
N ALA A 51 12.34 -4.81 19.23
CA ALA A 51 12.89 -5.69 20.25
C ALA A 51 11.91 -5.76 21.44
N GLY A 52 11.44 -6.96 21.76
CA GLY A 52 10.56 -7.19 22.92
C GLY A 52 11.31 -7.20 24.27
N SER A 53 12.64 -7.19 24.25
CA SER A 53 13.50 -7.17 25.43
C SER A 53 14.88 -6.59 25.07
N ALA A 54 15.70 -6.33 26.10
CA ALA A 54 17.08 -5.89 25.91
C ALA A 54 18.04 -6.98 25.39
N ALA A 55 17.58 -8.23 25.26
CA ALA A 55 18.39 -9.35 24.75
C ALA A 55 18.50 -9.36 23.22
N VAL A 56 17.62 -8.61 22.53
CA VAL A 56 17.56 -8.56 21.07
C VAL A 56 17.73 -7.11 20.62
N THR A 57 18.37 -6.93 19.48
CA THR A 57 18.45 -5.67 18.75
C THR A 57 17.68 -5.80 17.46
N VAL A 58 16.98 -4.74 17.07
CA VAL A 58 16.27 -4.64 15.80
C VAL A 58 16.73 -3.35 15.15
N THR A 59 17.41 -3.47 14.01
CA THR A 59 17.99 -2.32 13.31
C THR A 59 17.30 -2.16 11.95
N PRO A 60 16.59 -1.04 11.71
CA PRO A 60 16.01 -0.78 10.40
C PRO A 60 17.12 -0.48 9.38
N GLY A 61 17.03 -1.10 8.22
CA GLY A 61 17.75 -0.69 7.02
C GLY A 61 17.13 0.53 6.34
N THR A 62 17.65 0.89 5.17
CA THR A 62 17.04 1.91 4.30
C THR A 62 15.82 1.33 3.59
N LYS A 63 14.75 2.11 3.46
CA LYS A 63 13.58 1.72 2.67
C LYS A 63 13.97 1.56 1.19
N GLY A 64 13.68 0.39 0.62
CA GLY A 64 13.91 0.08 -0.79
C GLY A 64 12.86 0.71 -1.72
N ALA A 65 13.12 0.63 -3.03
CA ALA A 65 12.19 1.11 -4.06
C ALA A 65 10.83 0.37 -4.05
N ASP A 66 10.82 -0.86 -3.55
CA ASP A 66 9.60 -1.69 -3.40
C ASP A 66 8.86 -1.43 -2.08
N ASN A 67 9.13 -0.29 -1.43
CA ASN A 67 8.59 0.12 -0.12
C ASN A 67 8.85 -0.83 1.05
N LEU A 68 9.74 -1.81 0.88
CA LEU A 68 10.19 -2.70 1.94
C LEU A 68 11.34 -2.08 2.73
N THR A 69 11.24 -2.17 4.06
CA THR A 69 12.36 -1.92 4.97
C THR A 69 12.78 -3.26 5.55
N ASP A 70 14.02 -3.67 5.30
CA ASP A 70 14.60 -4.84 5.97
C ASP A 70 14.97 -4.46 7.42
N TYR A 71 14.65 -5.34 8.36
CA TYR A 71 14.96 -5.16 9.78
C TYR A 71 15.91 -6.26 10.22
N ALA A 72 17.18 -5.91 10.39
CA ALA A 72 18.17 -6.84 10.91
C ALA A 72 17.88 -7.12 12.38
N VAL A 73 17.62 -8.38 12.69
CA VAL A 73 17.37 -8.87 14.06
C VAL A 73 18.57 -9.70 14.51
N ASP A 74 19.14 -9.33 15.65
CA ASP A 74 20.30 -10.03 16.23
C ASP A 74 20.26 -9.99 17.76
N LEU A 75 21.00 -10.88 18.41
CA LEU A 75 21.24 -10.81 19.85
C LEU A 75 22.01 -9.54 20.21
N SER A 76 21.65 -8.94 21.34
CA SER A 76 22.40 -7.82 21.88
C SER A 76 23.80 -8.27 22.32
N GLN A 77 24.73 -7.31 22.41
CA GLN A 77 26.10 -7.60 22.84
C GLN A 77 26.13 -8.26 24.22
N ALA A 78 25.31 -7.77 25.16
CA ALA A 78 25.21 -8.33 26.51
C ALA A 78 24.82 -9.82 26.49
N SER A 79 23.92 -10.23 25.59
CA SER A 79 23.54 -11.63 25.42
C SER A 79 24.63 -12.48 24.75
N LYS A 80 25.49 -11.88 23.93
CA LYS A 80 26.63 -12.56 23.29
C LYS A 80 27.81 -12.76 24.24
N ASP A 81 27.94 -11.90 25.24
CA ASP A 81 29.03 -11.93 26.23
C ASP A 81 28.76 -12.85 27.43
N SER A 82 27.59 -13.53 27.46
CA SER A 82 27.13 -14.37 28.58
C SER A 82 27.53 -15.85 28.48
#